data_AF-A0A564RVC5-F1
#
_entry.id   AF-A0A564RVC5-F1
#
_cell.length_a   1.000
_cell.length_b   1.000
_cell.length_c   1.000
_cell.angle_alpha   90.00
_cell.angle_beta   90.00
_cell.angle_gamma   90.00
#
_symmetry.space_group_name_H-M   'P 1'
#
loop_
_entity.id
_entity.type
_entity.pdbx_description
1 polymer ?
#
loop_
_entity_poly.entity_id
_entity_poly.type
_entity_poly.pdbx_seq_one_letter_code
_entity_poly.pdbx_strand_id
1 'polypeptide(L)'
;MAIITSLPTPVINGIFAMVAMTLISNGVKMVKDTVLDDRATLILGVSVMCGVSTIILPDNVVSAAPQFVQFFLASGIAVGGTVAILLQLLLPKTISLSATSTPKERHQQAIKA
;
A
#
# COMPACT_ATOMS: atom_id res chain seq x y z
N MET A 1 -1.20 -0.49 -35.28
CA MET A 1 -1.48 -1.69 -34.45
C MET A 1 -0.54 -2.87 -34.73
N ALA A 2 -0.07 -3.12 -35.97
CA ALA A 2 0.78 -4.28 -36.28
C ALA A 2 2.22 -4.23 -35.71
N ILE A 3 2.80 -3.05 -35.48
CA ILE A 3 4.20 -2.93 -35.03
C ILE A 3 4.38 -3.39 -33.56
N ILE A 4 3.38 -3.15 -32.72
CA ILE A 4 3.42 -3.46 -31.28
C ILE A 4 3.14 -4.95 -31.05
N THR A 5 2.27 -5.58 -31.86
CA THR A 5 1.97 -7.01 -31.78
C THR A 5 3.09 -7.91 -32.32
N SER A 6 4.05 -7.33 -33.06
CA SER A 6 5.25 -8.04 -33.54
C SER A 6 6.33 -8.20 -32.46
N LEU A 7 6.17 -7.59 -31.29
CA LEU A 7 7.10 -7.76 -30.18
C LEU A 7 6.94 -9.17 -29.59
N PRO A 8 8.02 -9.97 -29.53
CA PRO A 8 7.98 -11.26 -28.87
C PRO A 8 7.55 -11.12 -27.41
N THR A 9 6.70 -12.04 -26.93
CA THR A 9 6.27 -12.15 -25.53
C THR A 9 7.40 -12.00 -24.49
N PRO A 10 8.62 -12.52 -24.73
CA PRO A 10 9.75 -12.33 -23.83
C PRO A 10 10.11 -10.86 -23.54
N VAL A 11 9.99 -9.96 -24.54
CA VAL A 11 10.32 -8.53 -24.38
C VAL A 11 9.26 -7.83 -23.54
N ILE A 12 7.98 -8.17 -23.75
CA ILE A 12 6.84 -7.61 -23.03
C ILE A 12 6.92 -7.99 -21.55
N ASN A 13 7.24 -9.25 -21.24
CA ASN A 13 7.44 -9.70 -19.87
C ASN A 13 8.63 -8.99 -19.19
N GLY A 14 9.70 -8.71 -19.95
CA GLY A 14 10.85 -7.96 -19.46
C GLY A 14 10.50 -6.53 -19.03
N ILE A 15 9.81 -5.77 -19.88
CA ILE A 15 9.40 -4.39 -19.53
C ILE A 15 8.32 -4.37 -18.45
N PHE A 16 7.41 -5.35 -18.44
CA PHE A 16 6.40 -5.49 -17.40
C PHE A 16 7.05 -5.66 -16.02
N ALA A 17 8.08 -6.51 -15.92
CA ALA A 17 8.84 -6.70 -14.68
C ALA A 17 9.54 -5.41 -14.22
N MET A 18 10.13 -4.64 -15.15
CA MET A 18 10.76 -3.35 -14.84
C MET A 18 9.76 -2.33 -14.27
N VAL A 19 8.57 -2.24 -14.88
CA VAL A 19 7.50 -1.34 -14.41
C VAL A 19 6.95 -1.80 -13.07
N ALA A 20 6.71 -3.11 -12.89
CA ALA A 20 6.26 -3.68 -11.63
C ALA A 20 7.25 -3.41 -10.49
N MET A 21 8.55 -3.60 -10.72
CA MET A 21 9.59 -3.29 -9.74
C MET A 21 9.65 -1.80 -9.39
N THR A 22 9.48 -0.93 -10.40
CA THR A 22 9.43 0.52 -10.19
C THR A 22 8.22 0.93 -9.35
N LEU A 23 7.05 0.36 -9.62
CA LEU A 23 5.82 0.57 -8.84
C LEU A 23 6.00 0.13 -7.38
N ILE A 24 6.59 -1.05 -7.15
CA ILE A 24 6.90 -1.55 -5.80
C ILE A 24 7.87 -0.59 -5.10
N SER A 25 8.94 -0.18 -5.77
CA SER A 25 9.96 0.72 -5.21
C SER A 25 9.37 2.08 -4.83
N ASN A 26 8.54 2.66 -5.69
CA ASN A 26 7.87 3.93 -5.42
C ASN A 26 6.82 3.78 -4.32
N GLY A 27 6.08 2.67 -4.27
CA GLY A 27 5.14 2.36 -3.20
C GLY A 27 5.84 2.32 -1.83
N VAL A 28 6.97 1.62 -1.73
CA VAL A 28 7.75 1.54 -0.48
C VAL A 28 8.33 2.91 -0.09
N LYS A 29 8.83 3.70 -1.05
CA LYS A 29 9.34 5.07 -0.76
C LYS A 29 8.24 5.99 -0.24
N MET A 30 7.06 5.97 -0.86
CA MET A 30 5.92 6.78 -0.45
C MET A 30 5.50 6.51 1.01
N VAL A 31 5.54 5.25 1.42
CA VAL A 31 5.30 4.84 2.81
C VAL A 31 6.42 5.34 3.75
N LYS A 32 7.68 5.26 3.34
CA LYS A 32 8.84 5.68 4.15
C LYS A 32 8.99 7.19 4.34
N ASP A 33 8.56 7.99 3.36
CA ASP A 33 8.59 9.46 3.45
C ASP A 33 7.53 10.00 4.42
N THR A 34 6.57 9.16 4.83
CA THR A 34 5.55 9.49 5.83
C THR A 34 6.03 9.11 7.24
N VAL A 35 5.63 9.86 8.27
CA VAL A 35 5.92 9.51 9.67
C VAL A 35 5.24 8.18 10.01
N LEU A 36 6.04 7.12 10.12
CA LEU A 36 5.60 5.78 10.49
C LEU A 36 5.60 5.63 12.01
N ASP A 37 4.43 5.87 12.62
CA ASP A 37 4.17 5.48 14.00
C ASP A 37 3.98 3.95 14.10
N ASP A 38 4.11 3.38 15.30
CA ASP A 38 3.85 1.95 15.55
C ASP A 38 2.47 1.51 15.03
N ARG A 39 1.46 2.40 15.15
CA ARG A 39 0.11 2.17 14.63
C ARG A 39 0.07 2.11 13.10
N ALA A 40 0.72 3.06 12.43
CA ALA A 40 0.74 3.12 10.97
C ALA A 40 1.45 1.89 10.39
N THR A 41 2.53 1.46 11.03
CA THR A 41 3.28 0.25 10.65
C THR A 41 2.44 -1.02 10.84
N LEU A 42 1.64 -1.10 11.92
CA LEU A 42 0.69 -2.20 12.14
C LEU A 42 -0.41 -2.22 11.06
N ILE A 43 -1.04 -1.07 10.79
CA ILE A 43 -2.10 -0.95 9.78
C ILE A 43 -1.57 -1.35 8.40
N LEU A 44 -0.39 -0.84 8.02
CA LEU A 44 0.29 -1.18 6.79
C LEU A 44 0.56 -2.68 6.69
N GLY A 45 1.14 -3.27 7.73
CA GLY A 45 1.48 -4.70 7.77
C GLY A 45 0.25 -5.59 7.58
N VAL A 46 -0.83 -5.33 8.33
CA VAL A 46 -2.07 -6.11 8.27
C VAL A 46 -2.77 -5.93 6.91
N SER A 47 -2.82 -4.70 6.38
CA SER A 47 -3.40 -4.41 5.07
C SER A 47 -2.69 -5.15 3.94
N VAL A 48 -1.35 -5.12 3.93
CA VAL A 48 -0.54 -5.81 2.92
C VAL A 48 -0.69 -7.33 3.05
N MET A 49 -0.65 -7.87 4.27
CA MET A 49 -0.89 -9.31 4.52
C MET A 49 -2.26 -9.74 3.99
N CYS A 50 -3.31 -8.96 4.25
CA CYS A 50 -4.65 -9.28 3.79
C CYS A 50 -4.78 -9.17 2.26
N GLY A 51 -4.16 -8.17 1.64
CA GLY A 51 -4.11 -8.02 0.18
C GLY A 51 -3.39 -9.19 -0.50
N VAL A 52 -2.23 -9.61 0.00
CA VAL A 52 -1.47 -10.75 -0.55
C VAL A 52 -2.22 -12.08 -0.34
N SER A 53 -2.94 -12.24 0.77
CA SER A 53 -3.75 -13.42 1.06
C SER A 53 -4.77 -13.72 -0.06
N THR A 54 -5.32 -12.68 -0.70
CA THR A 54 -6.25 -12.87 -1.83
C THR A 54 -5.64 -13.59 -3.03
N ILE A 55 -4.33 -13.53 -3.22
CA ILE A 55 -3.62 -14.18 -4.33
C ILE A 55 -3.54 -15.71 -4.11
N ILE A 56 -3.54 -16.15 -2.86
CA ILE A 56 -3.40 -17.57 -2.47
C ILE A 56 -4.78 -18.26 -2.39
N LEU A 57 -5.85 -17.47 -2.38
CA LEU A 57 -7.21 -17.96 -2.17
C LEU A 57 -7.73 -18.70 -3.42
N PRO A 58 -8.20 -19.96 -3.32
CA PRO A 58 -8.63 -20.72 -4.48
C PRO A 58 -10.04 -20.32 -4.95
N ASP A 59 -10.29 -20.42 -6.26
CA ASP A 59 -11.52 -19.92 -6.89
C ASP A 59 -12.81 -20.55 -6.31
N ASN A 60 -12.73 -21.76 -5.76
CA ASN A 60 -13.86 -22.43 -5.14
C ASN A 60 -14.37 -21.71 -3.88
N VAL A 61 -13.49 -21.08 -3.08
CA VAL A 61 -13.92 -20.35 -1.88
C VAL A 61 -14.34 -18.91 -2.22
N VAL A 62 -13.84 -18.36 -3.32
CA VAL A 62 -14.26 -17.07 -3.87
C VAL A 62 -15.63 -17.17 -4.56
N SER A 63 -15.95 -18.32 -5.16
CA SER A 63 -17.23 -18.59 -5.85
C SER A 63 -18.37 -18.98 -4.91
N ALA A 64 -18.05 -19.47 -3.71
CA ALA A 64 -19.04 -19.68 -2.65
C ALA A 64 -19.53 -18.35 -2.00
N ALA A 65 -18.84 -17.24 -2.26
CA ALA A 65 -19.18 -15.93 -1.70
C ALA A 65 -20.19 -15.17 -2.58
N PRO A 66 -21.00 -14.26 -1.99
CA PRO A 66 -21.93 -13.43 -2.76
C PRO A 66 -21.20 -12.57 -3.81
N GLN A 67 -21.86 -12.29 -4.95
CA GLN A 67 -21.25 -11.60 -6.11
C GLN A 67 -20.51 -10.30 -5.77
N PHE A 68 -20.99 -9.53 -4.79
CA PHE A 68 -20.33 -8.31 -4.34
C PHE A 68 -18.97 -8.57 -3.67
N VAL A 69 -18.88 -9.60 -2.82
CA VAL A 69 -17.65 -9.98 -2.13
C VAL A 69 -16.66 -10.59 -3.11
N GLN A 70 -17.15 -11.36 -4.08
CA GLN A 70 -16.34 -11.94 -5.15
C GLN A 70 -15.63 -10.84 -5.98
N PHE A 71 -16.31 -9.73 -6.30
CA PHE A 71 -15.69 -8.61 -7.00
C PHE A 71 -14.56 -7.94 -6.19
N PHE A 72 -14.74 -7.81 -4.87
CA PHE A 72 -13.66 -7.31 -4.00
C PHE A 72 -12.50 -8.29 -3.89
N LEU A 73 -12.78 -9.58 -3.66
CA LEU A 73 -11.76 -10.63 -3.54
C LEU A 73 -10.98 -10.86 -4.84
N ALA A 74 -11.56 -10.52 -6.00
CA ALA A 74 -10.85 -10.56 -7.28
C ALA A 74 -9.70 -9.53 -7.38
N SER A 75 -9.63 -8.55 -6.47
CA SER A 75 -8.55 -7.55 -6.44
C SER A 75 -7.93 -7.42 -5.05
N GLY A 76 -6.73 -7.98 -4.87
CA GLY A 76 -5.99 -7.87 -3.60
C GLY A 76 -5.66 -6.43 -3.19
N ILE A 77 -5.55 -5.51 -4.16
CA ILE A 77 -5.34 -4.08 -3.88
C ILE A 77 -6.61 -3.48 -3.26
N ALA A 78 -7.79 -3.82 -3.78
CA ALA A 78 -9.07 -3.34 -3.23
C ALA A 78 -9.26 -3.87 -1.80
N VAL A 79 -9.05 -5.17 -1.57
CA VAL A 79 -9.15 -5.77 -0.23
C VAL A 79 -8.16 -5.14 0.73
N GLY A 80 -6.88 -5.04 0.35
CA GLY A 80 -5.86 -4.42 1.20
C GLY A 80 -6.20 -2.98 1.56
N GLY A 81 -6.64 -2.17 0.59
CA GLY A 81 -7.05 -0.77 0.81
C GLY A 81 -8.27 -0.64 1.70
N THR A 82 -9.31 -1.46 1.48
CA THR A 82 -10.50 -1.48 2.34
C THR A 82 -10.15 -1.89 3.77
N VAL A 83 -9.30 -2.90 3.95
CA VAL A 83 -8.84 -3.32 5.28
C VAL A 83 -8.02 -2.21 5.96
N ALA A 84 -7.16 -1.50 5.22
CA ALA A 84 -6.42 -0.36 5.76
C ALA A 84 -7.37 0.74 6.25
N ILE A 85 -8.37 1.11 5.44
CA ILE A 85 -9.36 2.13 5.79
C ILE A 85 -10.21 1.70 6.99
N LEU A 86 -10.69 0.45 6.98
CA LEU A 86 -11.46 -0.11 8.09
C LEU A 86 -10.65 -0.13 9.38
N LEU A 87 -9.39 -0.57 9.33
CA LEU A 87 -8.52 -0.64 10.50
C LEU A 87 -8.12 0.76 10.98
N GLN A 88 -7.92 1.70 10.06
CA GLN A 88 -7.71 3.11 10.39
C GLN A 88 -8.92 3.73 11.12
N LEU A 89 -10.13 3.27 10.81
CA LEU A 89 -11.37 3.73 11.46
C LEU A 89 -11.61 3.03 12.81
N LEU A 90 -11.35 1.72 12.86
CA LEU A 90 -11.45 0.87 14.06
C LEU A 90 -10.39 1.17 15.11
N LEU A 91 -9.23 1.69 14.69
CA LEU A 91 -8.21 2.26 15.56
C LEU A 91 -8.36 3.79 15.51
N PRO A 92 -9.40 4.37 16.14
CA PRO A 92 -9.50 5.81 16.23
C PRO A 92 -8.25 6.33 16.94
N LYS A 93 -7.77 7.47 16.47
CA LYS A 93 -6.78 8.30 17.17
C LYS A 93 -7.44 8.78 18.46
N THR A 94 -7.55 7.93 19.48
CA THR A 94 -7.66 8.44 20.84
C THR A 94 -6.48 9.36 20.98
N ILE A 95 -6.81 10.64 21.10
CA ILE A 95 -5.89 11.74 21.18
C ILE A 95 -4.83 11.32 22.19
N SER A 96 -3.59 11.14 21.73
CA SER A 96 -2.46 11.02 22.63
C SER A 96 -2.28 12.40 23.27
N LEU A 97 -3.04 12.66 24.33
CA LEU A 97 -2.68 13.63 25.35
C LEU A 97 -1.55 12.98 26.16
N SER A 98 -0.34 13.04 25.61
CA SER A 98 0.95 12.90 26.31
C SER A 98 2.02 13.44 25.36
N ALA A 99 2.23 14.76 25.38
CA ALA A 99 3.24 15.42 26.21
C ALA A 99 4.68 15.24 25.67
N THR A 100 5.10 16.26 24.92
CA THR A 100 6.38 16.97 25.08
C THR A 100 7.69 16.19 24.98
N SER A 101 8.32 16.32 23.80
CA SER A 101 9.72 16.74 23.61
C SER A 101 9.91 16.97 22.10
N THR A 102 10.35 18.06 21.51
CA THR A 102 10.85 19.39 21.90
C THR A 102 10.92 20.16 20.56
N PRO A 103 10.89 21.50 20.54
CA PRO A 103 10.84 22.31 19.33
C PRO A 103 12.05 22.08 18.41
N LYS A 104 11.81 21.83 17.11
CA LYS A 104 12.85 22.00 16.07
C LYS A 104 13.19 23.48 15.96
N GLU A 105 14.15 23.86 16.79
CA GLU A 105 15.13 24.92 16.63
C GLU A 105 14.93 25.84 15.42
N ARG A 106 14.43 27.04 15.75
CA ARG A 106 14.71 28.31 15.07
C ARG A 106 16.21 28.65 15.14
N HIS A 107 17.09 27.81 14.58
CA HIS A 107 18.54 28.07 14.48
C HIS A 107 19.05 28.08 13.04
N GLN A 108 18.20 28.39 12.06
CA GLN A 108 18.63 28.62 10.68
C GLN A 108 18.20 29.98 10.10
N GLN A 109 17.65 30.89 10.92
CA GLN A 109 17.26 32.24 10.52
C GLN A 109 18.14 33.38 11.10
N ALA A 110 19.27 33.09 11.75
CA ALA A 110 20.15 34.11 12.35
C ALA A 110 21.63 34.05 11.93
N ILE A 111 22.01 33.31 10.87
CA ILE A 111 23.37 33.36 10.26
C ILE A 111 23.27 33.66 8.76
N LYS A 112 22.47 34.68 8.42
CA LYS A 112 22.60 35.51 7.22
C LYS A 112 22.23 36.94 7.64
N ALA A 113 23.00 37.44 8.59
CA ALA A 113 23.20 38.87 8.77
C ALA A 113 24.29 39.31 7.78
#